data_AF-A0A4D4JNG9-F1
#
_entry.id   AF-A0A4D4JNG9-F1
#
_cell.length_a   1.000
_cell.length_b   1.000
_cell.length_c   1.000
_cell.angle_alpha   90.00
_cell.angle_beta   90.00
_cell.angle_gamma   90.00
#
_symmetry.space_group_name_H-M   'P 1'
#
loop_
_entity.id
_entity.type
_entity.pdbx_description
1 polymer ?
#
loop_
_entity_poly.entity_id
_entity_poly.type
_entity_poly.pdbx_seq_one_letter_code
_entity_poly.pdbx_strand_id
1 'polypeptide(L)'
;MNRRLAFSALGCTLALAPLAALALPADASATARQLVRWATDTGDHQGLPFAVIDKPGARIHVFSAQGQWLGSAPVLLGAARGDRSAPDLGTRPLAQIRPEERTTPAGRFVAEPGRNLRGEDIVWIDYDSAVSLHRVRSVSASERRHQRLASGSARDKRISYGCVNAPEAFYNQFIAPLLGQGPGVIYVLPDTESFATFFIAASAYP
;
A
#
# COMPACT_ATOMS: atom_id res chain seq x y z
N MET A 1 -52.80 -31.08 36.32
CA MET A 1 -51.78 -30.41 37.17
C MET A 1 -50.44 -30.44 36.42
N ASN A 2 -50.21 -29.52 35.47
CA ASN A 2 -49.01 -29.50 34.63
C ASN A 2 -48.26 -28.18 34.83
N ARG A 3 -47.16 -28.21 35.60
CA ARG A 3 -46.26 -27.07 35.80
C ARG A 3 -45.32 -26.98 34.60
N ARG A 4 -45.43 -25.90 33.83
CA ARG A 4 -44.41 -25.51 32.83
C ARG A 4 -43.33 -24.70 33.55
N LEU A 5 -42.09 -25.20 33.53
CA LEU A 5 -40.91 -24.49 34.00
C LEU A 5 -40.46 -23.49 32.94
N ALA A 6 -40.42 -22.21 33.30
CA ALA A 6 -39.84 -21.15 32.48
C ALA A 6 -38.36 -21.00 32.83
N PHE A 7 -37.47 -21.31 31.89
CA PHE A 7 -36.05 -20.97 31.99
C PHE A 7 -35.87 -19.52 31.53
N SER A 8 -35.49 -18.64 32.45
CA SER A 8 -35.03 -17.29 32.12
C SER A 8 -33.55 -17.36 31.78
N ALA A 9 -33.21 -17.09 30.52
CA ALA A 9 -31.82 -16.93 30.09
C ALA A 9 -31.35 -15.51 30.42
N LEU A 10 -30.42 -15.37 31.36
CA LEU A 10 -29.65 -14.14 31.53
C LEU A 10 -28.72 -13.99 30.32
N GLY A 11 -29.01 -13.03 29.45
CA GLY A 11 -28.11 -12.62 28.37
C GLY A 11 -26.92 -11.85 28.95
N CYS A 12 -25.74 -12.49 28.96
CA CYS A 12 -24.49 -11.82 29.28
C CYS A 12 -24.04 -11.05 28.03
N THR A 13 -24.26 -9.73 28.01
CA THR A 13 -23.75 -8.85 26.96
C THR A 13 -22.29 -8.51 27.26
N LEU A 14 -21.37 -9.19 26.58
CA LEU A 14 -19.96 -8.80 26.54
C LEU A 14 -19.85 -7.48 25.78
N ALA A 15 -19.69 -6.37 26.52
CA ALA A 15 -19.31 -5.10 25.93
C ALA A 15 -17.88 -5.24 25.37
N LEU A 16 -17.75 -5.28 24.04
CA LEU A 16 -16.45 -5.13 23.39
C LEU A 16 -15.92 -3.73 23.70
N ALA A 17 -14.92 -3.63 24.57
CA ALA A 17 -14.12 -2.43 24.67
C ALA A 17 -13.51 -2.12 23.29
N PRO A 18 -13.55 -0.87 22.82
CA PRO A 18 -12.93 -0.52 21.55
C PRO A 18 -11.43 -0.83 21.65
N LEU A 19 -10.92 -1.69 20.76
CA LEU A 19 -9.48 -1.88 20.62
C LEU A 19 -8.88 -0.51 20.31
N ALA A 20 -7.99 -0.04 21.18
CA ALA A 20 -7.21 1.17 20.93
C ALA A 20 -6.57 1.04 19.54
N ALA A 21 -6.79 2.04 18.68
CA ALA A 21 -6.19 2.05 17.36
C ALA A 21 -4.66 1.96 17.52
N LEU A 22 -4.07 0.90 16.97
CA LEU A 22 -2.62 0.73 16.97
C LEU A 22 -1.99 1.86 16.15
N ALA A 23 -1.02 2.56 16.74
CA ALA A 23 -0.29 3.62 16.06
C ALA A 23 0.63 3.05 14.97
N LEU A 24 0.90 3.84 13.92
CA LEU A 24 1.91 3.47 12.93
C LEU A 24 3.25 3.15 13.60
N PRO A 25 3.97 2.11 13.12
CA PRO A 25 5.26 1.71 13.68
C PRO A 25 6.29 2.84 13.60
N ALA A 26 7.26 2.85 14.51
CA ALA A 26 8.26 3.93 14.67
C ALA A 26 9.03 4.27 13.37
N ASP A 27 9.17 3.30 12.47
CA ASP A 27 9.91 3.42 11.20
C ASP A 27 9.10 4.06 10.05
N ALA A 28 7.82 4.40 10.26
CA ALA A 28 7.05 5.20 9.30
C ALA A 28 7.52 6.67 9.30
N SER A 29 7.71 7.25 8.11
CA SER A 29 8.14 8.66 7.97
C SER A 29 7.13 9.64 8.58
N ALA A 30 7.61 10.84 8.94
CA ALA A 30 6.75 11.91 9.45
C ALA A 30 5.62 12.26 8.46
N THR A 31 5.93 12.30 7.17
CA THR A 31 4.96 12.52 6.09
C THR A 31 3.96 11.38 5.95
N ALA A 32 4.37 10.11 6.15
CA ALA A 32 3.42 9.00 6.19
C ALA A 32 2.44 9.15 7.34
N ARG A 33 2.93 9.50 8.53
CA ARG A 33 2.06 9.73 9.70
C ARG A 33 1.11 10.90 9.48
N GLN A 34 1.61 12.02 8.93
CA GLN A 34 0.78 13.18 8.63
C GLN A 34 -0.32 12.83 7.62
N LEU A 35 0.04 12.13 6.54
CA LEU A 35 -0.92 11.69 5.53
C LEU A 35 -1.98 10.75 6.10
N VAL A 36 -1.59 9.76 6.92
CA VAL A 36 -2.56 8.82 7.51
C VAL A 36 -3.51 9.51 8.48
N ARG A 37 -3.01 10.44 9.32
CA ARG A 37 -3.86 11.23 10.20
C ARG A 37 -4.89 12.02 9.39
N TRP A 38 -4.42 12.81 8.43
CA TRP A 38 -5.31 13.59 7.56
C TRP A 38 -6.33 12.71 6.84
N ALA A 39 -5.89 11.61 6.20
CA ALA A 39 -6.77 10.76 5.41
C ALA A 39 -7.85 10.08 6.28
N THR A 40 -7.49 9.66 7.50
CA THR A 40 -8.43 9.03 8.43
C THR A 40 -9.41 10.05 9.01
N ASP A 41 -8.90 11.19 9.50
CA ASP A 41 -9.71 12.18 10.19
C ASP A 41 -10.71 12.89 9.25
N THR A 42 -10.31 13.10 8.00
CA THR A 42 -11.15 13.75 6.98
C THR A 42 -11.99 12.76 6.17
N GLY A 43 -11.74 11.45 6.31
CA GLY A 43 -12.40 10.41 5.52
C GLY A 43 -11.99 10.41 4.04
N ASP A 44 -10.80 10.93 3.68
CA ASP A 44 -10.33 10.96 2.29
C ASP A 44 -10.24 9.57 1.65
N HIS A 45 -9.98 8.52 2.44
CA HIS A 45 -10.00 7.14 1.97
C HIS A 45 -11.42 6.58 1.72
N GLN A 46 -12.48 7.38 1.96
CA GLN A 46 -13.89 7.08 1.66
C GLN A 46 -14.44 5.80 2.32
N GLY A 47 -13.94 5.46 3.52
CA GLY A 47 -14.34 4.23 4.20
C GLY A 47 -13.84 2.95 3.51
N LEU A 48 -12.93 3.05 2.54
CA LEU A 48 -12.27 1.90 1.91
C LEU A 48 -11.00 1.52 2.67
N PRO A 49 -10.57 0.24 2.63
CA PRO A 49 -9.23 -0.13 3.06
C PRO A 49 -8.20 0.62 2.22
N PHE A 50 -7.06 0.96 2.82
CA PHE A 50 -6.04 1.73 2.12
C PHE A 50 -4.62 1.33 2.50
N ALA A 51 -3.67 1.71 1.65
CA ALA A 51 -2.26 1.57 1.93
C ALA A 51 -1.48 2.86 1.65
N VAL A 52 -0.39 3.05 2.37
CA VAL A 52 0.58 4.13 2.14
C VAL A 52 1.91 3.51 1.73
N ILE A 53 2.38 3.81 0.52
CA ILE A 53 3.72 3.50 0.04
C ILE A 53 4.63 4.68 0.39
N ASP A 54 5.46 4.48 1.41
CA ASP A 54 6.49 5.41 1.85
C ASP A 54 7.74 5.24 0.98
N LYS A 55 7.82 5.99 -0.12
CA LYS A 55 8.95 5.91 -1.07
C LYS A 55 10.30 6.26 -0.44
N PRO A 56 10.43 7.29 0.43
CA PRO A 56 11.67 7.56 1.16
C PRO A 56 12.15 6.37 2.00
N GLY A 57 11.24 5.70 2.73
CA GLY A 57 11.55 4.52 3.53
C GLY A 57 11.62 3.20 2.73
N ALA A 58 11.13 3.19 1.50
CA ALA A 58 10.85 1.99 0.71
C ALA A 58 10.02 0.96 1.48
N ARG A 59 8.91 1.43 2.06
CA ARG A 59 7.97 0.64 2.86
C ARG A 59 6.54 0.80 2.36
N ILE A 60 5.70 -0.18 2.72
CA ILE A 60 4.25 -0.09 2.63
C ILE A 60 3.65 -0.25 4.03
N HIS A 61 2.60 0.52 4.32
CA HIS A 61 1.79 0.43 5.52
C HIS A 61 0.33 0.19 5.09
N VAL A 62 -0.32 -0.85 5.61
CA VAL A 62 -1.69 -1.24 5.24
C VAL A 62 -2.65 -0.96 6.38
N PHE A 63 -3.83 -0.43 6.04
CA PHE A 63 -4.85 0.02 6.97
C PHE A 63 -6.22 -0.57 6.63
N SER A 64 -7.04 -0.81 7.65
CA SER A 64 -8.44 -1.18 7.48
C SER A 64 -9.27 0.00 6.95
N ALA A 65 -10.51 -0.29 6.58
CA ALA A 65 -11.53 0.70 6.24
C ALA A 65 -11.84 1.69 7.38
N GLN A 66 -11.43 1.38 8.62
CA GLN A 66 -11.61 2.25 9.79
C GLN A 66 -10.32 3.01 10.14
N GLY A 67 -9.30 2.97 9.29
CA GLY A 67 -8.00 3.62 9.54
C GLY A 67 -7.12 2.89 10.55
N GLN A 68 -7.46 1.66 10.95
CA GLN A 68 -6.61 0.89 11.86
C GLN A 68 -5.40 0.33 11.11
N TRP A 69 -4.22 0.51 11.66
CA TRP A 69 -3.00 -0.10 11.12
C TRP A 69 -3.05 -1.64 11.25
N LEU A 70 -2.78 -2.34 10.15
CA LEU A 70 -2.82 -3.80 10.08
C LEU A 70 -1.44 -4.43 9.93
N GLY A 71 -0.52 -3.75 9.24
CA GLY A 71 0.82 -4.28 9.02
C GLY A 71 1.70 -3.36 8.19
N SER A 72 3.02 -3.60 8.25
CA SER A 72 4.01 -2.91 7.41
C SER A 72 5.06 -3.87 6.88
N ALA A 73 5.61 -3.57 5.70
CA ALA A 73 6.68 -4.36 5.11
C ALA A 73 7.62 -3.49 4.26
N PRO A 74 8.90 -3.88 4.07
CA PRO A 74 9.74 -3.31 3.02
C PRO A 74 9.15 -3.65 1.65
N VAL A 75 9.33 -2.76 0.67
CA VAL A 75 8.93 -2.98 -0.72
C VAL A 75 10.04 -2.62 -1.69
N LEU A 76 10.07 -3.25 -2.86
CA LEU A 76 10.87 -2.78 -3.98
C LEU A 76 10.08 -1.75 -4.77
N LEU A 77 10.80 -0.73 -5.24
CA LEU A 77 10.26 0.40 -5.99
C LEU A 77 10.96 0.51 -7.35
N GLY A 78 10.48 1.45 -8.18
CA GLY A 78 11.13 1.84 -9.42
C GLY A 78 12.63 2.10 -9.23
N ALA A 79 13.45 1.68 -10.19
CA ALA A 79 14.89 1.83 -10.14
C ALA A 79 15.34 3.30 -10.07
N ALA A 80 14.60 4.21 -10.70
CA ALA A 80 14.83 5.63 -10.62
C ALA A 80 14.06 6.26 -9.43
N ARG A 81 14.61 7.37 -8.93
CA ARG A 81 13.84 8.31 -8.11
C ARG A 81 13.03 9.22 -9.04
N GLY A 82 11.88 9.68 -8.58
CA GLY A 82 10.97 10.48 -9.39
C GLY A 82 9.53 10.17 -9.06
N ASP A 83 8.69 11.20 -9.15
CA ASP A 83 7.30 11.17 -8.65
C ASP A 83 6.25 11.12 -9.77
N ARG A 84 6.68 11.13 -11.03
CA ARG A 84 5.79 11.13 -12.19
C ARG A 84 6.20 10.04 -13.16
N SER A 85 5.21 9.36 -13.73
CA SER A 85 5.43 8.47 -14.86
C SER A 85 5.78 9.30 -16.12
N ALA A 86 6.72 8.80 -16.92
CA ALA A 86 6.88 9.33 -18.27
C ALA A 86 5.61 9.01 -19.08
N PRO A 87 5.17 9.86 -20.03
CA PRO A 87 3.86 9.80 -20.69
C PRO A 87 3.30 8.40 -21.02
N ASP A 88 3.36 7.92 -22.23
CA ASP A 88 2.94 6.59 -22.70
C ASP A 88 3.53 5.32 -22.02
N LEU A 89 4.01 5.35 -20.76
CA LEU A 89 4.73 4.23 -20.15
C LEU A 89 3.97 2.90 -20.19
N GLY A 90 2.64 2.94 -19.97
CA GLY A 90 1.82 1.74 -19.93
C GLY A 90 1.67 1.00 -21.25
N THR A 91 1.96 1.66 -22.39
CA THR A 91 1.85 1.06 -23.73
C THR A 91 3.21 0.73 -24.34
N ARG A 92 4.32 1.18 -23.73
CA ARG A 92 5.67 0.94 -24.22
C ARG A 92 6.20 -0.44 -23.84
N PRO A 93 6.92 -1.14 -24.74
CA PRO A 93 7.70 -2.33 -24.38
C PRO A 93 8.74 -2.02 -23.29
N LEU A 94 8.92 -2.92 -22.32
CA LEU A 94 9.88 -2.73 -21.22
C LEU A 94 11.31 -2.40 -21.70
N ALA A 95 11.73 -2.97 -22.83
CA ALA A 95 13.05 -2.73 -23.41
C ALA A 95 13.27 -1.27 -23.86
N GLN A 96 12.19 -0.51 -24.08
CA GLN A 96 12.22 0.89 -24.49
C GLN A 96 12.06 1.86 -23.31
N ILE A 97 11.84 1.35 -22.09
CA ILE A 97 11.78 2.17 -20.88
C ILE A 97 13.20 2.52 -20.44
N ARG A 98 13.54 3.80 -20.55
CA ARG A 98 14.87 4.31 -20.20
C ARG A 98 15.10 4.21 -18.69
N PRO A 99 16.36 4.08 -18.22
CA PRO A 99 16.67 3.94 -16.80
C PRO A 99 16.02 5.01 -15.91
N GLU A 100 16.01 6.27 -16.35
CA GLU A 100 15.43 7.41 -15.64
C GLU A 100 13.89 7.41 -15.59
N GLU A 101 13.22 6.66 -16.46
CA GLU A 101 11.76 6.57 -16.53
C GLU A 101 11.20 5.47 -15.61
N ARG A 102 12.07 4.69 -14.97
CA ARG A 102 11.69 3.57 -14.10
C ARG A 102 11.28 4.06 -12.71
N THR A 103 10.28 4.92 -12.66
CA THR A 103 9.80 5.60 -11.45
C THR A 103 8.53 4.96 -10.92
N THR A 104 8.33 5.02 -9.60
CA THR A 104 7.02 4.76 -8.99
C THR A 104 6.32 6.11 -8.78
N PRO A 105 5.18 6.39 -9.44
CA PRO A 105 4.52 7.68 -9.38
C PRO A 105 3.97 7.96 -7.97
N ALA A 106 4.03 9.22 -7.54
CA ALA A 106 3.45 9.68 -6.29
C ALA A 106 2.00 10.15 -6.51
N GLY A 107 1.19 10.12 -5.45
CA GLY A 107 -0.20 10.59 -5.50
C GLY A 107 -1.17 9.69 -4.76
N ARG A 108 -2.46 9.96 -4.96
CA ARG A 108 -3.58 9.17 -4.44
C ARG A 108 -4.23 8.42 -5.60
N PHE A 109 -4.34 7.12 -5.46
CA PHE A 109 -4.87 6.24 -6.50
C PHE A 109 -6.04 5.42 -5.95
N VAL A 110 -7.07 5.24 -6.77
CA VAL A 110 -8.07 4.20 -6.54
C VAL A 110 -7.48 2.92 -7.10
N ALA A 111 -7.24 1.96 -6.21
CA ALA A 111 -6.60 0.70 -6.55
C ALA A 111 -7.64 -0.33 -7.00
N GLU A 112 -7.28 -1.11 -8.02
CA GLU A 112 -8.17 -2.10 -8.62
C GLU A 112 -7.53 -3.50 -8.63
N PRO A 113 -8.29 -4.56 -8.30
CA PRO A 113 -7.86 -5.93 -8.52
C PRO A 113 -7.56 -6.19 -10.00
N GLY A 114 -6.52 -6.98 -10.27
CA GLY A 114 -6.15 -7.34 -11.63
C GLY A 114 -5.43 -8.68 -11.71
N ARG A 115 -5.11 -9.07 -12.95
CA ARG A 115 -4.23 -10.21 -13.23
C ARG A 115 -3.15 -9.78 -14.22
N ASN A 116 -1.94 -10.30 -14.01
CA ASN A 116 -0.89 -10.12 -14.99
C ASN A 116 -1.02 -11.13 -16.15
N LEU A 117 -0.13 -11.04 -17.14
CA LEU A 117 -0.09 -11.94 -18.30
C LEU A 117 0.16 -13.42 -17.96
N ARG A 118 0.61 -13.74 -16.74
CA ARG A 118 0.76 -15.11 -16.24
C ARG A 118 -0.44 -15.60 -15.41
N GLY A 119 -1.50 -14.79 -15.32
CA GLY A 119 -2.70 -15.10 -14.56
C GLY A 119 -2.58 -14.88 -13.03
N GLU A 120 -1.44 -14.39 -12.55
CA GLU A 120 -1.23 -14.09 -11.13
C GLU A 120 -2.02 -12.82 -10.75
N ASP A 121 -2.67 -12.84 -9.60
CA ASP A 121 -3.34 -11.67 -9.04
C ASP A 121 -2.34 -10.56 -8.71
N ILE A 122 -2.74 -9.33 -9.04
CA ILE A 122 -2.02 -8.09 -8.78
C ILE A 122 -3.02 -7.03 -8.35
N VAL A 123 -2.54 -5.93 -7.78
CA VAL A 123 -3.33 -4.73 -7.54
C VAL A 123 -2.81 -3.62 -8.45
N TRP A 124 -3.64 -3.08 -9.33
CA TRP A 124 -3.31 -1.90 -10.11
C TRP A 124 -3.26 -0.68 -9.20
N ILE A 125 -2.15 0.06 -9.25
CA ILE A 125 -2.02 1.36 -8.59
C ILE A 125 -2.38 2.44 -9.60
N ASP A 126 -1.74 2.41 -10.77
CA ASP A 126 -1.99 3.33 -11.86
C ASP A 126 -2.03 2.51 -13.14
N TYR A 127 -3.26 2.27 -13.64
CA TYR A 127 -3.49 1.41 -14.80
C TYR A 127 -2.87 2.01 -16.07
N ASP A 128 -3.05 3.31 -16.29
CA ASP A 128 -2.57 4.00 -17.49
C ASP A 128 -1.05 4.01 -17.58
N SER A 129 -0.37 4.10 -16.44
CA SER A 129 1.10 3.96 -16.35
C SER A 129 1.59 2.50 -16.26
N ALA A 130 0.69 1.52 -16.28
CA ALA A 130 0.96 0.10 -16.02
C ALA A 130 1.73 -0.18 -14.71
N VAL A 131 1.48 0.61 -13.67
CA VAL A 131 2.10 0.43 -12.34
C VAL A 131 1.18 -0.40 -11.46
N SER A 132 1.71 -1.52 -10.96
CA SER A 132 0.98 -2.42 -10.06
C SER A 132 1.76 -2.72 -8.78
N LEU A 133 1.04 -3.08 -7.74
CA LEU A 133 1.52 -3.72 -6.52
C LEU A 133 1.36 -5.23 -6.68
N HIS A 134 2.46 -5.98 -6.52
CA HIS A 134 2.43 -7.43 -6.62
C HIS A 134 3.51 -8.09 -5.74
N ARG A 135 3.43 -9.41 -5.60
CA ARG A 135 4.44 -10.22 -4.92
C ARG A 135 5.81 -10.03 -5.58
N VAL A 136 6.88 -10.01 -4.78
CA VAL A 136 8.24 -10.08 -5.30
C VAL A 136 8.45 -11.36 -6.10
N ARG A 137 9.12 -11.25 -7.25
CA ARG A 137 9.41 -12.38 -8.13
C ARG A 137 10.91 -12.46 -8.40
N SER A 138 11.49 -13.64 -8.28
CA SER A 138 12.87 -13.91 -8.71
C SER A 138 12.89 -14.26 -10.20
N VAL A 139 12.90 -13.25 -11.07
CA VAL A 139 12.99 -13.45 -12.53
C VAL A 139 14.44 -13.75 -12.94
N SER A 140 15.42 -13.12 -12.28
CA SER A 140 16.84 -13.43 -12.44
C SER A 140 17.57 -13.36 -11.10
N ALA A 141 18.41 -14.36 -10.82
CA ALA A 141 19.22 -14.40 -9.60
C ALA A 141 20.15 -13.18 -9.46
N SER A 142 20.62 -12.64 -10.59
CA SER A 142 21.48 -11.45 -10.63
C SER A 142 20.80 -10.18 -10.09
N GLU A 143 19.45 -10.11 -10.12
CA GLU A 143 18.70 -8.98 -9.59
C GLU A 143 18.72 -8.92 -8.07
N ARG A 144 18.92 -10.07 -7.41
CA ARG A 144 19.01 -10.20 -5.94
C ARG A 144 17.81 -9.58 -5.20
N ARG A 145 16.60 -9.68 -5.76
CA ARG A 145 15.40 -8.98 -5.25
C ARG A 145 15.07 -9.28 -3.78
N HIS A 146 15.22 -10.54 -3.36
CA HIS A 146 14.98 -10.92 -1.96
C HIS A 146 16.03 -10.32 -1.02
N GLN A 147 17.31 -10.30 -1.41
CA GLN A 147 18.37 -9.67 -0.64
C GLN A 147 18.17 -8.14 -0.55
N ARG A 148 17.74 -7.50 -1.66
CA ARG A 148 17.40 -6.07 -1.68
C ARG A 148 16.25 -5.74 -0.72
N LEU A 149 15.20 -6.56 -0.70
CA LEU A 149 14.09 -6.41 0.25
C LEU A 149 14.56 -6.53 1.70
N ALA A 150 15.44 -7.48 1.99
CA ALA A 150 15.98 -7.71 3.32
C ALA A 150 17.02 -6.68 3.78
N SER A 151 17.61 -5.90 2.85
CA SER A 151 18.59 -4.86 3.18
C SER A 151 17.98 -3.80 4.12
N GLY A 152 18.79 -3.20 4.99
CA GLY A 152 18.39 -2.00 5.77
C GLY A 152 18.32 -0.72 4.94
N SER A 153 18.92 -0.69 3.74
CA SER A 153 19.00 0.49 2.88
C SER A 153 17.78 0.62 1.96
N ALA A 154 17.13 1.79 1.96
CA ALA A 154 16.06 2.10 1.00
C ALA A 154 16.59 2.19 -0.44
N ARG A 155 17.84 2.60 -0.63
CA ARG A 155 18.49 2.67 -1.95
C ARG A 155 18.59 1.29 -2.60
N ASP A 156 18.85 0.24 -1.83
CA ASP A 156 19.00 -1.11 -2.36
C ASP A 156 17.69 -1.66 -2.94
N LYS A 157 16.55 -1.11 -2.50
CA LYS A 157 15.20 -1.52 -2.90
C LYS A 157 14.71 -0.87 -4.20
N ARG A 158 15.54 -0.07 -4.87
CA ARG A 158 15.25 0.53 -6.18
C ARG A 158 15.72 -0.41 -7.29
N ILE A 159 14.77 -1.04 -7.99
CA ILE A 159 15.11 -2.04 -9.03
C ILE A 159 14.01 -2.29 -10.08
N SER A 160 12.75 -1.98 -9.80
CA SER A 160 11.65 -2.29 -10.72
C SER A 160 11.56 -1.27 -11.86
N TYR A 161 10.65 -1.53 -12.82
CA TYR A 161 10.29 -0.56 -13.86
C TYR A 161 9.23 0.45 -13.40
N GLY A 162 8.83 0.42 -12.13
CA GLY A 162 7.81 1.30 -11.55
C GLY A 162 6.88 0.57 -10.58
N CYS A 163 6.57 -0.70 -10.87
CA CYS A 163 5.76 -1.55 -10.00
C CYS A 163 6.33 -1.67 -8.58
N VAL A 164 5.44 -1.79 -7.61
CA VAL A 164 5.80 -2.01 -6.21
C VAL A 164 5.81 -3.50 -5.92
N ASN A 165 6.89 -4.01 -5.34
CA ASN A 165 7.00 -5.45 -5.05
C ASN A 165 7.04 -5.69 -3.54
N ALA A 166 6.06 -6.42 -3.02
CA ALA A 166 5.96 -6.76 -1.60
C ALA A 166 6.40 -8.20 -1.33
N PRO A 167 6.86 -8.52 -0.10
CA PRO A 167 7.07 -9.90 0.33
C PRO A 167 5.80 -10.73 0.16
N GLU A 168 5.94 -11.97 -0.30
CA GLU A 168 4.80 -12.83 -0.62
C GLU A 168 3.87 -13.05 0.57
N ALA A 169 4.43 -13.37 1.75
CA ALA A 169 3.64 -13.58 2.96
C ALA A 169 2.83 -12.32 3.35
N PHE A 170 3.46 -11.14 3.29
CA PHE A 170 2.78 -9.88 3.58
C PHE A 170 1.68 -9.57 2.56
N TYR A 171 1.95 -9.81 1.27
CA TYR A 171 0.97 -9.62 0.21
C TYR A 171 -0.24 -10.52 0.40
N ASN A 172 -0.03 -11.82 0.66
CA ASN A 172 -1.11 -12.78 0.84
C ASN A 172 -1.93 -12.51 2.10
N GLN A 173 -1.28 -12.03 3.18
CA GLN A 173 -1.94 -11.78 4.44
C GLN A 173 -2.74 -10.47 4.45
N PHE A 174 -2.22 -9.40 3.85
CA PHE A 174 -2.80 -8.06 4.00
C PHE A 174 -3.24 -7.42 2.68
N ILE A 175 -2.45 -7.53 1.61
CA ILE A 175 -2.72 -6.82 0.36
C ILE A 175 -3.83 -7.51 -0.43
N ALA A 176 -3.67 -8.80 -0.73
CA ALA A 176 -4.62 -9.54 -1.57
C ALA A 176 -6.05 -9.54 -0.99
N PRO A 177 -6.28 -9.77 0.32
CA PRO A 177 -7.63 -9.79 0.87
C PRO A 177 -8.31 -8.42 0.90
N LEU A 178 -7.54 -7.33 1.06
CA LEU A 178 -8.09 -5.98 1.27
C LEU A 178 -8.14 -5.14 0.00
N LEU A 179 -7.10 -5.22 -0.83
CA LEU A 179 -6.91 -4.40 -2.03
C LEU A 179 -7.03 -5.23 -3.32
N GLY A 180 -7.02 -6.55 -3.22
CA GLY A 180 -7.09 -7.48 -4.35
C GLY A 180 -8.45 -8.16 -4.55
N GLN A 181 -9.46 -7.85 -3.71
CA GLN A 181 -10.82 -8.40 -3.83
C GLN A 181 -11.89 -7.33 -4.14
N GLY A 182 -11.53 -6.06 -4.08
CA GLY A 182 -12.44 -4.93 -4.27
C GLY A 182 -11.67 -3.61 -4.33
N PRO A 183 -12.38 -2.48 -4.45
CA PRO A 183 -11.76 -1.16 -4.50
C PRO A 183 -11.06 -0.83 -3.19
N GLY A 184 -9.90 -0.19 -3.30
CA GLY A 184 -9.17 0.37 -2.17
C GLY A 184 -8.48 1.68 -2.57
N VAL A 185 -7.85 2.34 -1.61
CA VAL A 185 -7.04 3.54 -1.89
C VAL A 185 -5.57 3.25 -1.66
N ILE A 186 -4.71 3.62 -2.60
CA ILE A 186 -3.26 3.57 -2.41
C ILE A 186 -2.74 4.99 -2.49
N TYR A 187 -2.11 5.44 -1.42
CA TYR A 187 -1.34 6.67 -1.41
C TYR A 187 0.13 6.34 -1.60
N VAL A 188 0.81 7.10 -2.46
CA VAL A 188 2.25 6.96 -2.70
C VAL A 188 2.92 8.28 -2.37
N LEU A 189 3.79 8.28 -1.35
CA LEU A 189 4.51 9.48 -0.93
C LEU A 189 5.60 9.86 -1.94
N PRO A 190 5.81 11.17 -2.21
CA PRO A 190 6.87 11.57 -3.11
C PRO A 190 8.26 11.37 -2.50
N ASP A 191 9.27 11.26 -3.35
CA ASP A 191 10.67 11.20 -2.95
C ASP A 191 11.59 12.22 -3.64
N THR A 192 11.09 13.02 -4.58
CA THR A 192 11.86 14.08 -5.25
C THR A 192 11.22 15.45 -5.15
N GLU A 193 9.91 15.53 -5.40
CA GLU A 193 9.09 16.72 -5.24
C GLU A 193 8.60 16.85 -3.79
N SER A 194 8.05 18.02 -3.46
CA SER A 194 7.55 18.28 -2.10
C SER A 194 6.31 17.44 -1.77
N PHE A 195 6.11 17.09 -0.50
CA PHE A 195 4.88 16.45 -0.02
C PHE A 195 3.63 17.25 -0.42
N ALA A 196 3.70 18.58 -0.29
CA ALA A 196 2.60 19.49 -0.61
C ALA A 196 2.24 19.49 -2.10
N THR A 197 3.14 19.10 -3.02
CA THR A 197 2.83 19.01 -4.45
C THR A 197 1.73 17.98 -4.73
N PHE A 198 1.71 16.88 -3.98
CA PHE A 198 0.78 15.76 -4.18
C PHE A 198 -0.35 15.74 -3.14
N PHE A 199 -0.09 16.27 -1.95
CA PHE A 199 -1.01 16.20 -0.81
C PHE A 199 -1.17 17.58 -0.16
N ILE A 200 -1.65 18.56 -0.95
CA ILE A 200 -1.84 19.95 -0.50
C ILE A 200 -2.69 20.00 0.79
N ALA A 201 -3.85 19.35 0.78
CA ALA A 201 -4.75 19.34 1.92
C ALA A 201 -4.11 18.69 3.17
N ALA A 202 -3.42 17.55 3.00
CA ALA A 202 -2.71 16.90 4.10
C ALA A 202 -1.55 17.76 4.64
N SER A 203 -0.87 18.52 3.77
CA SER A 203 0.26 19.37 4.15
C SER A 203 -0.14 20.54 5.04
N ALA A 204 -1.37 21.02 4.91
CA ALA A 204 -1.97 22.06 5.74
C ALA A 204 -2.73 21.51 6.96
N TYR A 205 -2.81 20.18 7.09
CA TYR A 205 -3.54 19.54 8.18
C TYR A 205 -2.71 19.54 9.48
N PRO A 206 -3.27 20.03 10.61
CA PRO A 206 -2.55 20.17 11.87
C PRO A 206 -2.11 18.84 12.51
#